data_AF-A0A5M4D6B6-F1
#
_entry.id   AF-A0A5M4D6B6-F1
#
_cell.length_a   1.000
_cell.length_b   1.000
_cell.length_c   1.000
_cell.angle_alpha   90.00
_cell.angle_beta   90.00
_cell.angle_gamma   90.00
#
_symmetry.space_group_name_H-M   'P 1'
#
loop_
_entity.id
_entity.type
_entity.pdbx_description
1 polymer ?
#
loop_
_entity_poly.entity_id
_entity_poly.type
_entity_poly.pdbx_seq_one_letter_code
_entity_poly.pdbx_strand_id
1 'polypeptide(L)'
;MRWMKAGERAFTLVEVLIVVIIIGVLAAVVVPRFAGATDEARTSSLQSVLGGVRSSIASFRTRAVIAGEDPFPTLGELTTTGSVLQNEVPANPFTGVSGVQSVSLAQAQSRAVVNENAAGWNYAVDNESSPPVAIFYANCDNASSVEDSEGNAVTANEL
;
A
#
# COMPACT_ATOMS: atom_id res chain seq x y z
N MET A 1 -67.57 25.96 2.91
CA MET A 1 -66.21 26.18 3.46
C MET A 1 -65.20 25.97 2.35
N ARG A 2 -64.62 27.07 1.81
CA ARG A 2 -63.65 27.02 0.71
C ARG A 2 -62.25 27.08 1.31
N TRP A 3 -61.53 25.97 1.25
CA TRP A 3 -60.15 25.86 1.70
C TRP A 3 -59.27 26.71 0.78
N MET A 4 -58.62 27.74 1.33
CA MET A 4 -57.61 28.53 0.63
C MET A 4 -56.36 27.67 0.43
N LYS A 5 -56.02 27.38 -0.83
CA LYS A 5 -54.73 26.78 -1.17
C LYS A 5 -53.63 27.78 -0.81
N ALA A 6 -52.73 27.38 0.09
CA ALA A 6 -51.48 28.07 0.32
C ALA A 6 -50.69 28.07 -1.00
N GLY A 7 -50.29 29.25 -1.47
CA GLY A 7 -49.61 29.41 -2.76
C GLY A 7 -48.30 28.62 -2.78
N GLU A 8 -48.15 27.77 -3.80
CA GLU A 8 -46.87 27.17 -4.16
C GLU A 8 -45.89 28.30 -4.48
N ARG A 9 -44.88 28.48 -3.61
CA ARG A 9 -43.78 29.41 -3.84
C ARG A 9 -42.87 28.79 -4.91
N ALA A 10 -42.91 29.35 -6.12
CA ALA A 10 -41.98 28.99 -7.17
C ALA A 10 -40.56 29.45 -6.81
N PHE A 11 -39.57 28.56 -7.03
CA PHE A 11 -38.15 28.86 -6.87
C PHE A 11 -37.75 30.06 -7.73
N THR A 12 -37.01 31.01 -7.16
CA THR A 12 -36.50 32.15 -7.94
C THR A 12 -35.27 31.74 -8.76
N LEU A 13 -35.08 32.33 -9.94
CA LEU A 13 -33.88 32.11 -10.75
C LEU A 13 -32.60 32.50 -10.00
N VAL A 14 -32.67 33.53 -9.15
CA VAL A 14 -31.56 33.98 -8.30
C VAL A 14 -31.14 32.92 -7.30
N GLU A 15 -32.11 32.19 -6.75
CA GLU A 15 -31.89 31.13 -5.77
C GLU A 15 -31.24 29.89 -6.40
N VAL A 16 -31.61 29.56 -7.64
CA VAL A 16 -30.89 28.53 -8.40
C VAL A 16 -29.48 29.01 -8.78
N LEU A 17 -29.33 30.29 -9.17
CA LEU A 17 -28.04 30.87 -9.55
C LEU A 17 -27.03 30.84 -8.41
N ILE A 18 -27.42 31.25 -7.21
CA ILE A 18 -26.50 31.25 -6.06
C ILE A 18 -26.10 29.83 -5.65
N VAL A 19 -27.02 28.86 -5.76
CA VAL A 19 -26.73 27.45 -5.44
C VAL A 19 -25.69 26.86 -6.40
N VAL A 20 -25.83 27.08 -7.71
CA VAL A 20 -24.84 26.56 -8.67
C VAL A 20 -23.48 27.25 -8.53
N ILE A 21 -23.44 28.53 -8.16
CA ILE A 21 -22.19 29.24 -7.85
C ILE A 21 -21.52 28.62 -6.61
N ILE A 22 -22.27 28.38 -5.53
CA ILE A 22 -21.73 27.76 -4.31
C ILE A 22 -21.19 26.36 -4.62
N ILE A 23 -21.97 25.52 -5.33
CA ILE A 23 -21.52 24.17 -5.72
C ILE A 23 -20.27 24.25 -6.62
N GLY A 24 -20.19 25.22 -7.54
CA GLY A 24 -19.03 25.44 -8.40
C GLY A 24 -17.74 25.77 -7.62
N VAL A 25 -17.82 26.67 -6.63
CA VAL A 25 -16.67 27.03 -5.78
C VAL A 25 -16.25 25.85 -4.89
N LEU A 26 -17.22 25.17 -4.27
CA LEU A 26 -16.93 23.99 -3.44
C LEU A 26 -16.28 22.88 -4.25
N ALA A 27 -16.78 22.59 -5.46
CA ALA A 27 -16.21 21.58 -6.34
C ALA A 27 -14.76 21.94 -6.74
N ALA A 28 -14.48 23.21 -7.04
CA ALA A 28 -13.15 23.66 -7.45
C ALA A 28 -12.07 23.46 -6.37
N VAL A 29 -12.41 23.64 -5.09
CA VAL A 29 -11.45 23.48 -3.98
C VAL A 29 -11.32 22.04 -3.51
N VAL A 30 -12.40 21.26 -3.58
CA VAL A 30 -12.44 19.87 -3.10
C VAL A 30 -11.63 18.94 -4.00
N VAL A 31 -11.81 19.00 -5.31
CA VAL A 31 -11.18 18.07 -6.26
C VAL A 31 -9.64 17.96 -6.12
N PRO A 32 -8.86 19.06 -6.08
CA PRO A 32 -7.40 18.96 -6.00
C PRO A 32 -6.88 18.37 -4.68
N ARG A 33 -7.62 18.50 -3.58
CA ARG A 33 -7.20 17.97 -2.27
C ARG A 33 -7.38 16.46 -2.12
N PHE A 34 -8.38 15.87 -2.79
CA PHE A 34 -8.67 14.45 -2.65
C PHE A 34 -7.69 13.54 -3.43
N ALA A 35 -7.09 14.05 -4.50
CA ALA A 35 -6.15 13.27 -5.32
C ALA A 35 -4.87 12.90 -4.56
N GLY A 36 -4.15 13.88 -3.99
CA GLY A 36 -2.89 13.62 -3.28
C GLY A 36 -3.05 12.81 -1.99
N ALA A 37 -4.14 13.04 -1.23
CA ALA A 37 -4.40 12.34 0.02
C ALA A 37 -4.59 10.82 -0.15
N THR A 38 -5.09 10.38 -1.31
CA THR A 38 -5.30 8.96 -1.59
C THR A 38 -3.97 8.23 -1.84
N ASP A 39 -3.05 8.87 -2.56
CA ASP A 39 -1.74 8.31 -2.86
C ASP A 39 -0.83 8.30 -1.62
N GLU A 40 -0.92 9.33 -0.78
CA GLU A 40 -0.29 9.35 0.55
C GLU A 40 -0.81 8.22 1.45
N ALA A 41 -2.12 7.99 1.47
CA ALA A 41 -2.73 6.92 2.26
C ALA A 41 -2.28 5.53 1.78
N ARG A 42 -2.20 5.31 0.46
CA ARG A 42 -1.67 4.06 -0.13
C ARG A 42 -0.21 3.84 0.24
N THR A 43 0.61 4.88 0.11
CA THR A 43 2.04 4.84 0.43
C THR A 43 2.29 4.54 1.91
N SER A 44 1.56 5.22 2.80
CA SER A 44 1.63 4.97 4.25
C SER A 44 1.18 3.55 4.61
N SER A 45 0.09 3.07 4.00
CA SER A 45 -0.38 1.70 4.19
C SER A 45 0.66 0.67 3.73
N LEU A 46 1.31 0.90 2.59
CA LEU A 46 2.35 0.02 2.07
C LEU A 46 3.57 -0.04 2.99
N GLN A 47 4.06 1.10 3.49
CA GLN A 47 5.14 1.13 4.48
C GLN A 47 4.78 0.42 5.78
N SER A 48 3.53 0.56 6.23
CA SER A 48 3.04 -0.13 7.43
C SER A 48 3.08 -1.66 7.25
N VAL A 49 2.61 -2.16 6.10
CA VAL A 49 2.66 -3.60 5.79
C VAL A 49 4.11 -4.08 5.64
N LEU A 50 4.95 -3.37 4.89
CA LEU A 50 6.37 -3.71 4.74
C LEU A 50 7.08 -3.75 6.10
N GLY A 51 6.87 -2.75 6.95
CA GLY A 51 7.45 -2.69 8.29
C GLY A 51 6.98 -3.84 9.17
N GLY A 52 5.68 -4.18 9.14
CA GLY A 52 5.11 -5.30 9.89
C GLY A 52 5.70 -6.65 9.48
N VAL A 53 5.79 -6.91 8.17
CA VAL A 53 6.35 -8.17 7.65
C VAL A 53 7.85 -8.25 7.92
N ARG A 54 8.62 -7.20 7.61
CA ARG A 54 10.08 -7.15 7.88
C ARG A 54 10.38 -7.33 9.38
N SER A 55 9.58 -6.75 10.27
CA SER A 55 9.70 -6.92 11.72
C SER A 55 9.42 -8.36 12.16
N SER A 56 8.42 -9.01 11.57
CA SER A 56 8.08 -10.40 11.86
C SER A 56 9.19 -11.35 11.39
N ILE A 57 9.75 -11.11 10.20
CA ILE A 57 10.93 -11.83 9.67
C ILE A 57 12.14 -11.66 10.61
N ALA A 58 12.42 -10.44 11.06
CA ALA A 58 13.51 -10.16 12.00
C ALA A 58 13.31 -10.85 13.37
N SER A 59 12.07 -10.89 13.84
CA SER A 59 11.70 -11.57 15.09
C SER A 59 11.88 -13.09 14.97
N PHE A 60 11.50 -13.68 13.83
CA PHE A 60 11.76 -15.09 13.53
C PHE A 60 13.25 -15.39 13.52
N ARG A 61 14.06 -14.59 12.78
CA ARG A 61 15.51 -14.77 12.74
C ARG A 61 16.12 -14.65 14.13
N THR A 62 15.69 -13.68 14.94
CA THR A 62 16.18 -13.51 16.31
C THR A 62 15.94 -14.78 17.15
N ARG A 63 14.77 -15.39 17.02
CA ARG A 63 14.46 -16.67 17.69
C ARG A 63 15.32 -17.81 17.19
N ALA A 64 15.58 -17.88 15.88
CA ALA A 64 16.45 -18.88 15.28
C ALA A 64 17.89 -18.76 15.79
N VAL A 65 18.43 -17.53 15.81
CA VAL A 65 19.80 -17.23 16.29
C VAL A 65 19.98 -17.65 17.74
N ILE A 66 18.97 -17.43 18.59
CA ILE A 66 18.97 -17.89 19.98
C ILE A 66 18.99 -19.42 20.06
N ALA A 67 18.33 -20.12 19.13
CA ALA A 67 18.32 -21.57 19.05
C ALA A 67 19.61 -22.18 18.46
N GLY A 68 20.56 -21.33 18.01
CA GLY A 68 21.84 -21.77 17.43
C GLY A 68 21.83 -21.90 15.89
N GLU A 69 20.74 -21.52 15.24
CA GLU A 69 20.56 -21.52 13.78
C GLU A 69 20.52 -20.06 13.28
N ASP A 70 20.96 -19.72 12.06
CA ASP A 70 20.79 -18.34 11.51
C ASP A 70 19.93 -18.22 10.23
N PRO A 71 18.92 -19.08 9.95
CA PRO A 71 18.11 -18.94 8.76
C PRO A 71 17.11 -17.79 8.90
N PHE A 72 16.92 -17.07 7.80
CA PHE A 72 15.67 -16.37 7.52
C PHE A 72 14.56 -17.36 7.16
N PRO A 73 13.28 -17.00 7.37
CA PRO A 73 12.17 -17.88 7.06
C PRO A 73 12.10 -18.19 5.56
N THR A 74 11.78 -19.41 5.20
CA THR A 74 11.50 -19.78 3.81
C THR A 74 10.18 -19.15 3.33
N LEU A 75 9.93 -19.12 2.02
CA LEU A 75 8.65 -18.65 1.47
C LEU A 75 7.46 -19.42 2.07
N GLY A 76 7.62 -20.74 2.25
CA GLY A 76 6.59 -21.58 2.86
C GLY A 76 6.28 -21.17 4.29
N GLU A 77 7.29 -20.87 5.10
CA GLU A 77 7.11 -20.42 6.47
C GLU A 77 6.54 -18.99 6.54
N LEU A 78 6.94 -18.11 5.63
CA LEU A 78 6.43 -16.74 5.58
C LEU A 78 4.94 -16.68 5.23
N THR A 79 4.49 -17.56 4.33
CA THR A 79 3.09 -17.61 3.86
C THR A 79 2.19 -18.49 4.72
N THR A 80 2.77 -19.37 5.55
CA THR A 80 2.00 -20.20 6.47
C THR A 80 1.64 -19.42 7.73
N THR A 81 0.34 -19.22 7.95
CA THR A 81 -0.20 -18.58 9.15
C THR A 81 0.28 -19.29 10.41
N GLY A 82 0.80 -18.54 11.37
CA GLY A 82 1.26 -19.04 12.66
C GLY A 82 2.74 -19.45 12.70
N SER A 83 3.44 -19.48 11.57
CA SER A 83 4.90 -19.70 11.56
C SER A 83 5.67 -18.39 11.78
N VAL A 84 5.55 -17.45 10.83
CA VAL A 84 6.18 -16.11 10.94
C VAL A 84 5.14 -15.01 11.19
N LEU A 85 4.05 -15.04 10.43
CA LEU A 85 2.97 -14.06 10.51
C LEU A 85 1.76 -14.67 11.20
N GLN A 86 1.08 -13.90 12.06
CA GLN A 86 -0.14 -14.37 12.73
C GLN A 86 -1.37 -14.39 11.80
N ASN A 87 -1.33 -13.60 10.73
CA ASN A 87 -2.36 -13.52 9.71
C ASN A 87 -1.71 -13.54 8.32
N GLU A 88 -2.49 -13.76 7.27
CA GLU A 88 -2.02 -13.64 5.89
C GLU A 88 -1.48 -12.23 5.61
N VAL A 89 -0.52 -12.14 4.67
CA VAL A 89 0.01 -10.85 4.22
C VAL A 89 -1.14 -10.05 3.58
N PRO A 90 -1.40 -8.80 4.02
CA PRO A 90 -2.41 -7.96 3.40
C PRO A 90 -2.16 -7.73 1.90
N ALA A 91 -3.22 -7.41 1.17
CA ALA A 91 -3.09 -7.00 -0.23
C ALA A 91 -2.21 -5.76 -0.36
N ASN A 92 -1.39 -5.72 -1.41
CA ASN A 92 -0.62 -4.54 -1.78
C ASN A 92 -1.60 -3.39 -2.11
N PRO A 93 -1.52 -2.23 -1.45
CA PRO A 93 -2.44 -1.09 -1.66
C PRO A 93 -2.46 -0.52 -3.09
N PHE A 94 -1.41 -0.76 -3.90
CA PHE A 94 -1.32 -0.28 -5.28
C PHE A 94 -1.90 -1.27 -6.30
N THR A 95 -1.69 -2.57 -6.11
CA THR A 95 -2.13 -3.61 -7.06
C THR A 95 -3.39 -4.36 -6.63
N GLY A 96 -3.73 -4.35 -5.34
CA GLY A 96 -4.85 -5.10 -4.76
C GLY A 96 -4.58 -6.60 -4.61
N VAL A 97 -3.35 -7.07 -4.84
CA VAL A 97 -2.97 -8.49 -4.79
C VAL A 97 -2.22 -8.79 -3.48
N SER A 98 -2.55 -9.89 -2.80
CA SER A 98 -1.90 -10.31 -1.53
C SER A 98 -0.85 -11.41 -1.68
N GLY A 99 -0.76 -12.05 -2.86
CA GLY A 99 0.18 -13.13 -3.10
C GLY A 99 1.64 -12.73 -2.85
N VAL A 100 2.40 -13.61 -2.21
CA VAL A 100 3.86 -13.48 -2.05
C VAL A 100 4.53 -14.50 -2.95
N GLN A 101 5.49 -14.08 -3.77
CA GLN A 101 6.27 -14.98 -4.60
C GLN A 101 7.75 -14.96 -4.23
N SER A 102 8.43 -16.08 -4.50
CA SER A 102 9.89 -16.13 -4.44
C SER A 102 10.50 -15.47 -5.67
N VAL A 103 11.51 -14.62 -5.47
CA VAL A 103 12.34 -14.07 -6.56
C VAL A 103 13.81 -14.33 -6.27
N SER A 104 14.64 -14.28 -7.31
CA SER A 104 16.09 -14.39 -7.14
C SER A 104 16.67 -13.17 -6.42
N LEU A 105 17.83 -13.32 -5.78
CA LEU A 105 18.53 -12.20 -5.15
C LEU A 105 18.86 -11.07 -6.12
N ALA A 106 19.22 -11.40 -7.37
CA ALA A 106 19.51 -10.41 -8.39
C ALA A 106 18.28 -9.54 -8.70
N GLN A 107 17.10 -10.18 -8.83
CA GLN A 107 15.83 -9.48 -9.04
C GLN A 107 15.45 -8.64 -7.81
N ALA A 108 15.70 -9.14 -6.60
CA ALA A 108 15.39 -8.41 -5.38
C ALA A 108 16.33 -7.20 -5.17
N GLN A 109 17.60 -7.30 -5.54
CA GLN A 109 18.56 -6.20 -5.47
C GLN A 109 18.23 -5.07 -6.45
N SER A 110 17.73 -5.42 -7.64
CA SER A 110 17.28 -4.44 -8.62
C SER A 110 15.82 -4.00 -8.42
N ARG A 111 15.17 -4.41 -7.33
CA ARG A 111 13.73 -4.18 -7.05
C ARG A 111 12.82 -4.53 -8.23
N ALA A 112 13.14 -5.60 -8.97
CA ALA A 112 12.39 -5.95 -10.17
C ALA A 112 10.92 -6.28 -9.88
N VAL A 113 10.04 -5.80 -10.75
CA VAL A 113 8.63 -6.21 -10.80
C VAL A 113 8.52 -7.51 -11.60
N VAL A 114 7.84 -8.51 -11.06
CA VAL A 114 7.73 -9.86 -11.64
C VAL A 114 6.28 -10.31 -11.50
N ASN A 115 5.55 -10.62 -12.56
CA ASN A 115 4.17 -11.16 -12.44
C ASN A 115 3.24 -10.37 -11.46
N GLU A 116 3.20 -9.04 -11.56
CA GLU A 116 2.43 -8.13 -10.69
C GLU A 116 0.95 -8.50 -10.50
N ASN A 117 0.35 -9.16 -11.51
CA ASN A 117 -1.04 -9.60 -11.47
C ASN A 117 -1.27 -10.87 -10.64
N ALA A 118 -0.20 -11.63 -10.35
CA ALA A 118 -0.28 -12.90 -9.61
C ALA A 118 0.20 -12.76 -8.15
N ALA A 119 1.12 -11.85 -7.88
CA ALA A 119 1.65 -11.59 -6.55
C ALA A 119 1.83 -10.09 -6.32
N GLY A 120 1.40 -9.61 -5.15
CA GLY A 120 1.60 -8.20 -4.76
C GLY A 120 2.93 -7.96 -4.05
N TRP A 121 3.61 -9.03 -3.65
CA TRP A 121 4.84 -8.98 -2.85
C TRP A 121 5.90 -9.93 -3.40
N ASN A 122 7.15 -9.47 -3.34
CA ASN A 122 8.32 -10.26 -3.69
C ASN A 122 9.14 -10.54 -2.45
N TYR A 123 9.56 -11.80 -2.34
CA TYR A 123 10.43 -12.26 -1.28
C TYR A 123 11.63 -13.00 -1.87
N ALA A 124 12.84 -12.54 -1.56
CA ALA A 124 14.06 -13.29 -1.82
C ALA A 124 14.67 -13.69 -0.48
N VAL A 125 15.07 -14.95 -0.37
CA VAL A 125 15.78 -15.47 0.78
C VAL A 125 16.92 -16.36 0.28
N ASP A 126 18.10 -16.15 0.85
CA ASP A 126 19.26 -16.98 0.66
C ASP A 126 19.87 -17.24 2.05
N ASN A 127 19.68 -18.47 2.51
CA ASN A 127 20.24 -18.94 3.78
C ASN A 127 21.57 -19.67 3.59
N GLU A 128 22.00 -19.89 2.34
CA GLU A 128 23.30 -20.51 2.04
C GLU A 128 24.42 -19.47 1.98
N SER A 129 24.09 -18.20 1.77
CA SER A 129 25.04 -17.09 1.86
C SER A 129 25.54 -16.88 3.30
N SER A 130 26.79 -16.44 3.45
CA SER A 130 27.38 -16.05 4.74
C SER A 130 27.79 -14.57 4.71
N PRO A 131 27.03 -13.64 5.34
CA PRO A 131 25.82 -13.88 6.14
C PRO A 131 24.59 -14.22 5.30
N PRO A 132 23.57 -14.89 5.88
CA PRO A 132 22.27 -15.08 5.26
C PRO A 132 21.64 -13.74 4.90
N VAL A 133 20.89 -13.71 3.80
CA VAL A 133 20.21 -12.50 3.31
C VAL A 133 18.74 -12.79 3.01
N ALA A 134 17.87 -11.83 3.36
CA ALA A 134 16.48 -11.85 2.96
C ALA A 134 15.99 -10.44 2.62
N ILE A 135 15.19 -10.33 1.57
CA ILE A 135 14.68 -9.08 1.05
C ILE A 135 13.18 -9.26 0.78
N PHE A 136 12.37 -8.45 1.44
CA PHE A 136 10.92 -8.37 1.23
C PHE A 136 10.55 -6.98 0.70
N TYR A 137 9.85 -6.91 -0.42
CA TYR A 137 9.48 -5.66 -1.08
C TYR A 137 8.18 -5.78 -1.88
N ALA A 138 7.60 -4.63 -2.20
CA ALA A 138 6.38 -4.56 -3.00
C ALA A 138 6.65 -4.92 -4.46
N ASN A 139 5.72 -5.60 -5.09
CA ASN A 139 5.82 -6.01 -6.49
C ASN A 139 5.05 -5.06 -7.42
N CYS A 140 5.44 -3.78 -7.42
CA CYS A 140 4.88 -2.75 -8.31
C CYS A 140 5.84 -1.55 -8.39
N ASP A 141 5.86 -0.88 -9.54
CA ASP A 141 6.68 0.32 -9.82
C ASP A 141 5.86 1.63 -9.78
N ASN A 142 4.62 1.57 -9.27
CA ASN A 142 3.80 2.76 -9.05
C ASN A 142 4.57 3.81 -8.22
N ALA A 143 4.53 5.06 -8.69
CA ALA A 143 5.09 6.19 -7.96
C ALA A 143 4.45 6.28 -6.57
N SER A 144 5.29 6.33 -5.54
CA SER A 144 4.86 6.58 -4.18
C SER A 144 4.88 8.08 -3.87
N SER A 145 4.23 8.48 -2.78
CA SER A 145 4.28 9.86 -2.29
C SER A 145 5.55 10.19 -1.51
N VAL A 146 6.52 9.26 -1.42
CA VAL A 146 7.81 9.47 -0.76
C VAL A 146 8.82 9.95 -1.77
N GLU A 147 9.59 10.98 -1.38
CA GLU A 147 10.71 11.50 -2.16
C GLU A 147 12.03 10.98 -1.58
N ASP A 148 13.01 10.74 -2.44
CA ASP A 148 14.39 10.42 -2.04
C ASP A 148 15.13 11.67 -1.50
N SER A 149 16.40 11.50 -1.12
CA SER A 149 17.24 12.62 -0.65
C SER A 149 17.51 13.70 -1.72
N GLU A 150 17.17 13.43 -2.97
CA GLU A 150 17.37 14.30 -4.14
C GLU A 150 16.05 14.96 -4.58
N GLY A 151 14.92 14.62 -3.95
CA GLY A 151 13.58 15.14 -4.24
C GLY A 151 12.84 14.40 -5.36
N ASN A 152 13.31 13.22 -5.78
CA ASN A 152 12.63 12.40 -6.79
C ASN A 152 11.64 11.44 -6.12
N ALA A 153 10.48 11.23 -6.75
CA ALA A 153 9.50 10.26 -6.27
C ALA A 153 10.06 8.84 -6.33
N VAL A 154 10.06 8.16 -5.19
CA VAL A 154 10.49 6.77 -5.02
C VAL A 154 9.35 5.85 -5.45
N THR A 155 9.68 4.74 -6.11
CA THR A 155 8.68 3.75 -6.54
C THR A 155 8.33 2.77 -5.41
N ALA A 156 7.14 2.18 -5.45
CA ALA A 156 6.63 1.36 -4.34
C ALA A 156 7.49 0.13 -3.99
N ASN A 157 8.17 -0.45 -4.98
CA ASN A 157 9.18 -1.51 -4.87
C ASN A 157 10.49 -1.04 -4.20
N GLU A 158 10.75 0.27 -4.15
CA GLU A 158 11.95 0.86 -3.54
C GLU A 158 11.74 1.28 -2.06
N LEU A 159 10.51 1.20 -1.55
CA LEU A 159 10.15 1.39 -0.14
C LEU A 159 10.54 0.18 0.76
#